data_AF-A0A6N6KA06-F1
#
_entry.id   AF-A0A6N6KA06-F1
#
_cell.length_a   1.000
_cell.length_b   1.000
_cell.length_c   1.000
_cell.angle_alpha   90.00
_cell.angle_beta   90.00
_cell.angle_gamma   90.00
#
_symmetry.space_group_name_H-M   'P 1'
#
loop_
_entity.id
_entity.type
_entity.pdbx_description
1 polymer ?
#
loop_
_entity_poly.entity_id
_entity_poly.type
_entity_poly.pdbx_seq_one_letter_code
_entity_poly.pdbx_strand_id
1 'polypeptide(L)'
;MSRLVVVSNRIASPDDKGSAGGLAVGVLDALKAAGGLWFGWSGDTGNEEQPLKKVTRGNITWASFNLSEQDYEEYYCQFSNAVLWPAFHYRLDLVQFQRSAWEGYQRVNALLVDKLLPLLSDDDIIWVHDYHLLPFACELRKRGVNNRIGFFLHIPFPTPEIFNALPPHQALLEQLCDFDLLGFQTDNDRQAFLDCLTAQTQVTTPSEKQHLAWGKAFRTEVYPIGIAPEEIARQASGSLPPKLAQLKAELKNVKNIFSVERLDYSKGLPERFQAYEALLEQFPQHHGKIRYTQIAPTSREEVQAYQDIRHQLETEAGRINGKYGQLGWTPLYYLNQYFDRKLLMKVFRYSDVGLVTPLRDGMNLVAKEFVAAQDPANPGVLVLSQFAGAANELTSALIVNPYDRDDVAGALNLALTMPLAERISRHAAMLQTIVKNDINNWQARFICDLKNIASRHTENLSPDPQTACSKLA
;
A
#
# COMPACT_ATOMS: atom_id res chain seq x y z
N MET A 1 -18.85 -1.00 24.06
CA MET A 1 -18.32 -1.46 22.77
C MET A 1 -16.82 -1.49 22.92
N SER A 2 -16.16 -2.58 22.51
CA SER A 2 -14.70 -2.68 22.50
C SER A 2 -14.08 -1.54 21.71
N ARG A 3 -13.12 -0.84 22.31
CA ARG A 3 -12.36 0.23 21.67
C ARG A 3 -11.42 -0.34 20.61
N LEU A 4 -11.23 0.41 19.52
CA LEU A 4 -10.29 0.05 18.45
C LEU A 4 -8.91 0.67 18.73
N VAL A 5 -7.87 -0.15 18.70
CA VAL A 5 -6.46 0.26 18.82
C VAL A 5 -5.76 -0.02 17.50
N VAL A 6 -5.50 1.04 16.73
CA VAL A 6 -4.76 0.95 15.48
C VAL A 6 -3.28 1.18 15.73
N VAL A 7 -2.45 0.28 15.19
CA VAL A 7 -0.99 0.31 15.29
C VAL A 7 -0.43 0.37 13.88
N SER A 8 0.32 1.41 13.56
CA SER A 8 1.04 1.53 12.29
C SER A 8 2.43 2.10 12.51
N ASN A 9 3.36 1.85 11.57
CA ASN A 9 4.71 2.42 11.67
C ASN A 9 4.64 3.94 11.86
N ARG A 10 3.95 4.67 10.99
CA ARG A 10 3.76 6.13 11.10
C ARG A 10 2.30 6.47 11.39
N ILE A 11 2.06 7.46 12.25
CA ILE A 11 0.72 8.02 12.46
C ILE A 11 0.44 9.19 11.50
N ALA A 12 -0.82 9.35 11.08
CA ALA A 12 -1.23 10.58 10.43
C ALA A 12 -1.32 11.72 11.46
N SER A 13 -0.84 12.92 11.09
CA SER A 13 -0.95 14.09 11.96
C SER A 13 -2.43 14.39 12.25
N PRO A 14 -2.81 14.66 13.51
CA PRO A 14 -4.19 14.99 13.89
C PRO A 14 -4.71 16.29 13.24
N ASP A 15 -3.80 17.14 12.74
CA ASP A 15 -4.13 18.40 12.10
C ASP A 15 -4.19 18.30 10.56
N ASP A 16 -3.78 17.17 9.99
CA ASP A 16 -3.72 16.97 8.55
C ASP A 16 -5.05 16.43 7.98
N LYS A 17 -6.04 17.33 7.92
CA LYS A 17 -7.40 17.02 7.47
C LYS A 17 -7.54 16.86 5.95
N GLY A 18 -6.44 16.95 5.17
CA GLY A 18 -6.54 17.08 3.70
C GLY A 18 -5.44 16.44 2.87
N SER A 19 -4.27 16.10 3.44
CA SER A 19 -3.16 15.50 2.69
C SER A 19 -3.03 13.97 2.89
N ALA A 20 -3.80 13.43 3.84
CA ALA A 20 -3.80 12.01 4.22
C ALA A 20 -4.08 11.07 3.03
N GLY A 21 -3.14 10.15 2.76
CA GLY A 21 -3.31 9.06 1.78
C GLY A 21 -4.42 8.08 2.18
N GLY A 22 -4.79 7.17 1.27
CA GLY A 22 -5.99 6.32 1.43
C GLY A 22 -6.06 5.50 2.71
N LEU A 23 -4.92 5.01 3.23
CA LEU A 23 -4.85 4.28 4.51
C LEU A 23 -5.33 5.13 5.69
N ALA A 24 -4.84 6.37 5.79
CA ALA A 24 -5.17 7.24 6.90
C ALA A 24 -6.65 7.63 6.90
N VAL A 25 -7.27 7.82 5.72
CA VAL A 25 -8.72 8.07 5.63
C VAL A 25 -9.53 6.89 6.18
N GLY A 26 -9.24 5.67 5.72
CA GLY A 26 -9.97 4.47 6.16
C GLY A 26 -9.81 4.17 7.64
N VAL A 27 -8.59 4.28 8.15
CA VAL A 27 -8.28 4.10 9.57
C VAL A 27 -8.96 5.16 10.43
N LEU A 28 -8.93 6.43 10.01
CA LEU A 28 -9.59 7.50 10.76
C LEU A 28 -11.10 7.29 10.84
N ASP A 29 -11.75 6.85 9.77
CA ASP A 29 -13.19 6.61 9.79
C ASP A 29 -13.55 5.38 10.67
N ALA A 30 -12.71 4.35 10.68
CA ALA A 30 -12.81 3.23 11.63
C ALA A 30 -12.73 3.71 13.08
N LEU A 31 -11.71 4.52 13.38
CA LEU A 31 -11.48 5.08 14.71
C LEU A 31 -12.58 6.04 15.15
N LYS A 32 -13.13 6.87 14.23
CA LYS A 32 -14.26 7.75 14.53
C LYS A 32 -15.52 6.95 14.87
N ALA A 33 -15.77 5.84 14.19
CA ALA A 33 -16.96 5.02 14.43
C ALA A 33 -16.91 4.27 15.77
N ALA A 34 -15.76 3.71 16.13
CA ALA A 34 -15.61 2.92 17.36
C ALA A 34 -15.20 3.75 18.59
N GLY A 35 -14.59 4.92 18.37
CA GLY A 35 -13.68 5.52 19.35
C GLY A 35 -12.39 4.69 19.45
N GLY A 36 -11.24 5.33 19.66
CA GLY A 36 -10.01 4.57 19.55
C GLY A 36 -8.71 5.27 19.88
N LEU A 37 -7.67 4.45 19.79
CA LEU A 37 -6.28 4.83 19.94
C LEU A 37 -5.59 4.59 18.59
N TRP A 38 -4.86 5.57 18.09
CA TRP A 38 -3.89 5.38 17.01
C TRP A 38 -2.48 5.53 17.58
N PHE A 39 -1.74 4.42 17.59
CA PHE A 39 -0.38 4.34 18.11
C PHE A 39 0.64 4.13 16.97
N GLY A 40 1.78 4.83 17.05
CA GLY A 40 2.87 4.68 16.07
C GLY A 40 3.94 5.76 16.18
N TRP A 41 4.96 5.69 15.32
CA TRP A 41 6.06 6.66 15.25
C TRP A 41 5.55 8.03 14.76
N SER A 42 6.09 9.10 15.35
CA SER A 42 5.81 10.49 14.98
C SER A 42 6.32 10.85 13.58
N GLY A 43 7.38 10.19 13.12
CA GLY A 43 8.17 10.58 11.95
C GLY A 43 9.47 11.32 12.30
N ASP A 44 9.72 11.59 13.58
CA ASP A 44 10.91 12.29 14.06
C ASP A 44 11.84 11.35 14.84
N THR A 45 13.14 11.56 14.72
CA THR A 45 14.13 10.94 15.63
C THR A 45 14.20 11.71 16.95
N GLY A 46 14.64 11.05 18.02
CA GLY A 46 14.77 11.67 19.34
C GLY A 46 15.02 10.65 20.45
N ASN A 47 14.93 11.11 21.69
CA ASN A 47 15.10 10.22 22.84
C ASN A 47 13.87 9.31 22.99
N GLU A 48 14.06 8.01 22.74
CA GLU A 48 13.04 6.97 22.85
C GLU A 48 12.55 6.75 24.30
N GLU A 49 13.27 7.17 25.33
CA GLU A 49 12.83 7.07 26.73
C GLU A 49 11.77 8.12 27.10
N GLN A 50 11.56 9.12 26.25
CA GLN A 50 10.54 10.13 26.51
C GLN A 50 9.13 9.52 26.60
N PRO A 51 8.26 10.08 27.46
CA PRO A 51 6.88 9.65 27.56
C PRO A 51 6.17 9.86 26.21
N LEU A 52 5.20 9.00 25.93
CA LEU A 52 4.38 9.10 24.73
C LEU A 52 3.72 10.48 24.63
N LYS A 53 3.83 11.10 23.47
CA LYS A 53 3.06 12.31 23.15
C LYS A 53 1.65 11.89 22.81
N LYS A 54 0.69 12.29 23.66
CA LYS A 54 -0.73 11.98 23.48
C LYS A 54 -1.50 13.21 23.03
N VAL A 55 -2.29 13.09 21.98
CA VAL A 55 -3.20 14.13 21.50
C VAL A 55 -4.58 13.52 21.34
N THR A 56 -5.61 14.15 21.90
CA THR A 56 -7.00 13.69 21.75
C THR A 56 -7.81 14.71 20.96
N ARG A 57 -8.54 14.26 19.94
CA ARG A 57 -9.49 15.05 19.14
C ARG A 57 -10.75 14.23 18.93
N GLY A 58 -11.89 14.76 19.36
CA GLY A 58 -13.14 13.99 19.36
C GLY A 58 -13.01 12.75 20.23
N ASN A 59 -13.34 11.58 19.68
CA ASN A 59 -13.25 10.27 20.33
C ASN A 59 -11.99 9.48 19.95
N ILE A 60 -10.99 10.13 19.36
CA ILE A 60 -9.73 9.50 18.94
C ILE A 60 -8.59 10.07 19.76
N THR A 61 -7.73 9.18 20.26
CA THR A 61 -6.45 9.53 20.88
C THR A 61 -5.32 9.07 19.97
N TRP A 62 -4.40 9.95 19.65
CA TRP A 62 -3.13 9.63 19.00
C TRP A 62 -2.07 9.50 20.08
N ALA A 63 -1.28 8.43 20.07
CA ALA A 63 -0.13 8.26 20.94
C ALA A 63 1.11 8.00 20.09
N SER A 64 2.03 8.96 20.10
CA SER A 64 3.27 8.88 19.31
C SER A 64 4.51 8.85 20.16
N PHE A 65 5.56 8.27 19.58
CA PHE A 65 6.92 8.26 20.12
C PHE A 65 7.91 8.67 19.03
N ASN A 66 9.12 9.01 19.45
CA ASN A 66 10.27 9.19 18.56
C ASN A 66 11.17 7.95 18.64
N LEU A 67 11.80 7.61 17.53
CA LEU A 67 12.84 6.57 17.48
C LEU A 67 14.20 7.20 17.77
N SER A 68 15.11 6.49 18.45
CA SER A 68 16.52 6.91 18.42
C SER A 68 17.06 6.85 16.99
N GLU A 69 18.18 7.54 16.74
CA GLU A 69 18.82 7.50 15.41
C GLU A 69 19.25 6.08 15.03
N GLN A 70 19.74 5.31 16.01
CA GLN A 70 20.10 3.90 15.81
C GLN A 70 18.86 3.07 15.43
N ASP A 71 17.75 3.24 16.15
CA ASP A 71 16.52 2.50 15.87
C ASP A 71 15.95 2.86 14.51
N TYR A 72 15.92 4.15 14.17
CA TYR A 72 15.51 4.60 12.85
C TYR A 72 16.34 3.92 11.75
N GLU A 73 17.66 3.88 11.91
CA GLU A 73 18.55 3.27 10.93
C GLU A 73 18.35 1.75 10.82
N GLU A 74 18.45 1.01 11.93
CA GLU A 74 18.40 -0.45 11.94
C GLU A 74 17.01 -1.00 11.57
N TYR A 75 15.94 -0.46 12.18
CA TYR A 75 14.58 -0.95 11.98
C TYR A 75 13.94 -0.41 10.70
N TYR A 76 14.03 0.90 10.44
CA TYR A 76 13.30 1.51 9.33
C TYR A 76 14.11 1.51 8.04
N CYS A 77 15.33 2.07 8.04
CA CYS A 77 16.14 2.17 6.82
C CYS A 77 16.63 0.80 6.36
N GLN A 78 17.26 0.02 7.24
CA GLN A 78 17.95 -1.22 6.90
C GLN A 78 16.99 -2.40 6.81
N PHE A 79 16.42 -2.88 7.92
CA PHE A 79 15.63 -4.12 7.84
C PHE A 79 14.30 -3.94 7.11
N SER A 80 13.51 -2.92 7.47
CA SER A 80 12.21 -2.73 6.82
C SER A 80 12.35 -2.35 5.34
N ASN A 81 13.19 -1.37 5.00
CA ASN A 81 13.22 -0.81 3.65
C ASN A 81 14.36 -1.32 2.75
N ALA A 82 15.42 -1.92 3.30
CA ALA A 82 16.50 -2.56 2.51
C ALA A 82 16.46 -4.10 2.54
N VAL A 83 15.62 -4.73 3.37
CA VAL A 83 15.41 -6.19 3.36
C VAL A 83 13.97 -6.56 3.01
N LEU A 84 12.99 -6.20 3.85
CA LEU A 84 11.60 -6.63 3.66
C LEU A 84 10.97 -6.03 2.40
N TRP A 85 11.06 -4.70 2.23
CA TRP A 85 10.48 -4.03 1.07
C TRP A 85 10.99 -4.60 -0.26
N PRO A 86 12.30 -4.70 -0.55
CA PRO A 86 12.76 -5.27 -1.82
C PRO A 86 12.35 -6.74 -1.99
N ALA A 87 12.46 -7.56 -0.96
CA ALA A 87 12.06 -8.97 -1.05
C ALA A 87 10.57 -9.16 -1.36
N PHE A 88 9.70 -8.42 -0.66
CA PHE A 88 8.25 -8.50 -0.85
C PHE A 88 7.80 -7.91 -2.20
N HIS A 89 8.65 -7.08 -2.83
CA HIS A 89 8.46 -6.57 -4.19
C HIS A 89 9.28 -7.34 -5.25
N TYR A 90 9.73 -8.57 -4.94
CA TYR A 90 10.42 -9.47 -5.87
C TYR A 90 11.75 -8.91 -6.42
N ARG A 91 12.41 -8.07 -5.63
CA ARG A 91 13.72 -7.47 -5.93
C ARG A 91 14.79 -8.00 -5.00
N LEU A 92 14.99 -9.32 -5.01
CA LEU A 92 16.05 -9.97 -4.22
C LEU A 92 17.45 -9.42 -4.52
N ASP A 93 17.66 -8.93 -5.74
CA ASP A 93 18.89 -8.26 -6.17
C ASP A 93 19.20 -6.98 -5.38
N LEU A 94 18.19 -6.37 -4.74
CA LEU A 94 18.31 -5.18 -3.91
C LEU A 94 18.31 -5.47 -2.40
N VAL A 95 18.19 -6.73 -1.98
CA VAL A 95 18.13 -7.09 -0.56
C VAL A 95 19.52 -6.95 0.07
N GLN A 96 19.60 -6.13 1.12
CA GLN A 96 20.83 -5.89 1.89
C GLN A 96 20.66 -6.36 3.34
N PHE A 97 20.81 -7.67 3.56
CA PHE A 97 20.65 -8.23 4.90
C PHE A 97 21.87 -7.96 5.79
N GLN A 98 21.61 -7.42 6.98
CA GLN A 98 22.57 -7.30 8.07
C GLN A 98 21.97 -7.87 9.36
N ARG A 99 22.77 -8.59 10.15
CA ARG A 99 22.28 -9.20 11.39
C ARG A 99 21.90 -8.17 12.45
N SER A 100 22.67 -7.09 12.57
CA SER A 100 22.35 -5.94 13.43
C SER A 100 20.99 -5.32 13.09
N ALA A 101 20.68 -5.17 11.79
CA ALA A 101 19.39 -4.64 11.35
C ALA A 101 18.22 -5.56 11.76
N TRP A 102 18.40 -6.89 11.68
CA TRP A 102 17.40 -7.84 12.18
C TRP A 102 17.20 -7.74 13.70
N GLU A 103 18.30 -7.64 14.46
CA GLU A 103 18.25 -7.47 15.91
C GLU A 103 17.56 -6.14 16.30
N GLY A 104 17.89 -5.04 15.61
CA GLY A 104 17.23 -3.76 15.76
C GLY A 104 15.75 -3.82 15.40
N TYR A 105 15.37 -4.55 14.36
CA TYR A 105 13.98 -4.73 13.97
C TYR A 105 13.14 -5.43 15.05
N GLN A 106 13.68 -6.50 15.63
CA GLN A 106 13.05 -7.22 16.74
C GLN A 106 12.98 -6.35 18.00
N ARG A 107 14.07 -5.65 18.32
CA ARG A 107 14.19 -4.78 19.50
C ARG A 107 13.18 -3.62 19.44
N VAL A 108 13.05 -2.95 18.30
CA VAL A 108 12.07 -1.88 18.12
C VAL A 108 10.66 -2.42 18.28
N ASN A 109 10.30 -3.55 17.66
CA ASN A 109 8.96 -4.14 17.84
C ASN A 109 8.65 -4.44 19.33
N ALA A 110 9.62 -4.98 20.08
CA ALA A 110 9.48 -5.20 21.52
C ALA A 110 9.27 -3.88 22.29
N LEU A 111 10.09 -2.85 22.00
CA LEU A 111 9.98 -1.51 22.59
C LEU A 111 8.61 -0.88 22.32
N LEU A 112 8.08 -1.02 21.10
CA LEU A 112 6.79 -0.48 20.71
C LEU A 112 5.66 -1.13 21.51
N VAL A 113 5.73 -2.45 21.71
CA VAL A 113 4.79 -3.18 22.54
C VAL A 113 4.87 -2.72 24.00
N ASP A 114 6.07 -2.57 24.56
CA ASP A 114 6.25 -2.08 25.94
C ASP A 114 5.64 -0.69 26.16
N LYS A 115 5.70 0.17 25.13
CA LYS A 115 5.05 1.49 25.15
C LYS A 115 3.52 1.41 25.00
N LEU A 116 3.01 0.46 24.23
CA LEU A 116 1.57 0.31 24.00
C LEU A 116 0.85 -0.33 25.19
N LEU A 117 1.49 -1.29 25.88
CA LEU A 117 0.89 -2.06 26.99
C LEU A 117 0.13 -1.22 28.01
N PRO A 118 0.68 -0.11 28.57
CA PRO A 118 -0.01 0.68 29.60
C PRO A 118 -1.25 1.41 29.08
N LEU A 119 -1.47 1.42 27.76
CA LEU A 119 -2.61 2.07 27.12
C LEU A 119 -3.74 1.08 26.81
N LEU A 120 -3.49 -0.22 26.87
CA LEU A 120 -4.44 -1.26 26.50
C LEU A 120 -5.47 -1.53 27.60
N SER A 121 -6.62 -2.04 27.19
CA SER A 121 -7.70 -2.55 28.03
C SER A 121 -8.06 -3.96 27.58
N ASP A 122 -8.55 -4.79 28.49
CA ASP A 122 -8.77 -6.24 28.26
C ASP A 122 -9.73 -6.54 27.09
N ASP A 123 -10.64 -5.62 26.77
CA ASP A 123 -11.63 -5.77 25.72
C ASP A 123 -11.25 -5.08 24.39
N ASP A 124 -10.11 -4.40 24.31
CA ASP A 124 -9.64 -3.73 23.10
C ASP A 124 -9.51 -4.70 21.91
N ILE A 125 -9.72 -4.15 20.72
CA ILE A 125 -9.43 -4.82 19.45
C ILE A 125 -8.22 -4.14 18.84
N ILE A 126 -7.16 -4.89 18.61
CA ILE A 126 -5.88 -4.38 18.10
C ILE A 126 -5.81 -4.66 16.59
N TRP A 127 -5.58 -3.62 15.81
CA TRP A 127 -5.40 -3.72 14.36
C TRP A 127 -4.03 -3.17 13.96
N VAL A 128 -3.14 -4.08 13.59
CA VAL A 128 -1.74 -3.81 13.24
C VAL A 128 -1.61 -3.71 11.72
N HIS A 129 -0.86 -2.72 11.25
CA HIS A 129 -0.66 -2.47 9.83
C HIS A 129 0.80 -2.58 9.41
N ASP A 130 0.98 -3.38 8.36
CA ASP A 130 2.12 -3.40 7.46
C ASP A 130 3.42 -4.06 7.94
N TYR A 131 4.30 -4.30 6.97
CA TYR A 131 5.52 -5.11 7.09
C TYR A 131 6.55 -4.63 8.13
N HIS A 132 6.42 -3.42 8.65
CA HIS A 132 7.29 -2.94 9.72
C HIS A 132 6.97 -3.61 11.07
N LEU A 133 5.79 -4.23 11.20
CA LEU A 133 5.22 -4.71 12.46
C LEU A 133 4.86 -6.21 12.39
N LEU A 134 5.55 -7.00 11.56
CA LEU A 134 5.32 -8.45 11.46
C LEU A 134 5.45 -9.18 12.82
N PRO A 135 6.42 -8.84 13.70
CA PRO A 135 6.58 -9.49 15.01
C PRO A 135 5.61 -9.01 16.08
N PHE A 136 4.79 -7.98 15.81
CA PHE A 136 4.12 -7.20 16.86
C PHE A 136 3.14 -8.03 17.70
N ALA A 137 2.36 -8.92 17.07
CA ALA A 137 1.50 -9.84 17.80
C ALA A 137 2.30 -10.79 18.69
N CYS A 138 3.40 -11.36 18.18
CA CYS A 138 4.27 -12.25 18.96
C CYS A 138 4.78 -11.55 20.23
N GLU A 139 5.24 -10.31 20.09
CA GLU A 139 5.71 -9.50 21.22
C GLU A 139 4.60 -9.17 22.23
N LEU A 140 3.37 -8.90 21.77
CA LEU A 140 2.19 -8.75 22.64
C LEU A 140 1.85 -10.05 23.37
N ARG A 141 1.87 -11.20 22.70
CA ARG A 141 1.59 -12.51 23.31
C ARG A 141 2.61 -12.87 24.39
N LYS A 142 3.90 -12.59 24.18
CA LYS A 142 4.95 -12.78 25.19
C LYS A 142 4.70 -12.03 26.49
N ARG A 143 3.94 -10.92 26.43
CA ARG A 143 3.55 -10.09 27.59
C ARG A 143 2.15 -10.41 28.13
N GLY A 144 1.55 -11.52 27.70
CA GLY A 144 0.27 -11.99 28.22
C GLY A 144 -0.97 -11.28 27.64
N VAL A 145 -0.83 -10.51 26.56
CA VAL A 145 -1.96 -9.85 25.91
C VAL A 145 -2.80 -10.88 25.16
N ASN A 146 -4.07 -11.01 25.54
CA ASN A 146 -5.02 -11.97 24.95
C ASN A 146 -6.15 -11.31 24.15
N ASN A 147 -6.04 -9.99 23.92
CA ASN A 147 -6.91 -9.23 23.01
C ASN A 147 -6.95 -9.86 21.62
N ARG A 148 -8.00 -9.55 20.87
CA ARG A 148 -8.09 -9.89 19.45
C ARG A 148 -7.11 -9.01 18.68
N ILE A 149 -6.17 -9.61 17.96
CA ILE A 149 -5.14 -8.92 17.19
C ILE A 149 -5.26 -9.30 15.71
N GLY A 150 -5.62 -8.33 14.88
CA GLY A 150 -5.59 -8.46 13.43
C GLY A 150 -4.34 -7.80 12.84
N PHE A 151 -3.84 -8.36 11.74
CA PHE A 151 -2.79 -7.80 10.91
C PHE A 151 -3.31 -7.56 9.50
N PHE A 152 -2.96 -6.44 8.88
CA PHE A 152 -3.19 -6.22 7.47
C PHE A 152 -1.89 -5.83 6.76
N LEU A 153 -1.48 -6.62 5.77
CA LEU A 153 -0.30 -6.36 4.96
C LEU A 153 -0.69 -5.52 3.74
N HIS A 154 -0.08 -4.33 3.59
CA HIS A 154 -0.43 -3.42 2.48
C HIS A 154 0.36 -3.69 1.20
N ILE A 155 1.56 -4.26 1.36
CA ILE A 155 2.45 -4.66 0.27
C ILE A 155 2.14 -6.11 -0.17
N PRO A 156 2.69 -6.58 -1.30
CA PRO A 156 2.52 -7.98 -1.71
C PRO A 156 3.13 -8.94 -0.70
N PHE A 157 2.66 -10.19 -0.66
CA PHE A 157 3.37 -11.28 0.02
C PHE A 157 4.12 -12.12 -1.03
N PRO A 158 5.44 -12.32 -0.91
CA PRO A 158 6.21 -12.99 -1.96
C PRO A 158 6.05 -14.52 -1.92
N THR A 159 6.32 -15.19 -3.04
CA THR A 159 6.27 -16.66 -3.12
C THR A 159 7.37 -17.32 -2.27
N PRO A 160 7.25 -18.63 -1.95
CA PRO A 160 8.23 -19.33 -1.13
C PRO A 160 9.68 -19.18 -1.61
N GLU A 161 9.94 -19.21 -2.91
CA GLU A 161 11.29 -19.09 -3.47
C GLU A 161 11.95 -17.75 -3.10
N ILE A 162 11.16 -16.69 -3.04
CA ILE A 162 11.62 -15.35 -2.69
C ILE A 162 11.66 -15.16 -1.18
N PHE A 163 10.59 -15.58 -0.48
CA PHE A 163 10.50 -15.39 0.97
C PHE A 163 11.58 -16.18 1.72
N ASN A 164 11.84 -17.43 1.32
CA ASN A 164 12.84 -18.29 1.96
C ASN A 164 14.28 -17.83 1.75
N ALA A 165 14.53 -16.93 0.79
CA ALA A 165 15.85 -16.31 0.63
C ALA A 165 16.19 -15.35 1.79
N LEU A 166 15.19 -14.88 2.55
CA LEU A 166 15.41 -14.07 3.73
C LEU A 166 16.03 -14.92 4.85
N PRO A 167 17.19 -14.55 5.43
CA PRO A 167 17.80 -15.33 6.50
C PRO A 167 16.89 -15.60 7.71
N PRO A 168 16.03 -14.66 8.18
CA PRO A 168 15.12 -14.91 9.30
C PRO A 168 13.70 -15.37 8.87
N HIS A 169 13.52 -15.92 7.67
CA HIS A 169 12.19 -16.26 7.12
C HIS A 169 11.33 -17.13 8.05
N GLN A 170 11.89 -18.20 8.62
CA GLN A 170 11.16 -19.11 9.52
C GLN A 170 10.64 -18.37 10.76
N ALA A 171 11.49 -17.55 11.39
CA ALA A 171 11.12 -16.78 12.56
C ALA A 171 9.99 -15.77 12.25
N LEU A 172 10.06 -15.09 11.10
CA LEU A 172 9.01 -14.16 10.66
C LEU A 172 7.67 -14.88 10.45
N LEU A 173 7.66 -16.04 9.78
CA LEU A 173 6.44 -16.83 9.55
C LEU A 173 5.81 -17.31 10.85
N GLU A 174 6.63 -17.83 11.76
CA GLU A 174 6.17 -18.30 13.05
C GLU A 174 5.56 -17.16 13.89
N GLN A 175 6.17 -15.97 13.85
CA GLN A 175 5.67 -14.77 14.53
C GLN A 175 4.36 -14.26 13.92
N LEU A 176 4.20 -14.32 12.59
CA LEU A 176 2.95 -13.96 11.92
C LEU A 176 1.77 -14.84 12.36
N CYS A 177 2.02 -16.09 12.75
CA CYS A 177 0.99 -16.98 13.27
C CYS A 177 0.46 -16.59 14.67
N ASP A 178 1.05 -15.59 15.35
CA ASP A 178 0.54 -15.07 16.62
C ASP A 178 -0.65 -14.10 16.47
N PHE A 179 -0.90 -13.61 15.25
CA PHE A 179 -2.11 -12.85 14.92
C PHE A 179 -3.34 -13.76 14.88
N ASP A 180 -4.50 -13.23 15.26
CA ASP A 180 -5.76 -13.97 15.18
C ASP A 180 -6.37 -13.89 13.78
N LEU A 181 -6.13 -12.80 13.06
CA LEU A 181 -6.55 -12.57 11.67
C LEU A 181 -5.43 -11.93 10.86
N LEU A 182 -5.03 -12.54 9.75
CA LEU A 182 -4.14 -11.96 8.76
C LEU A 182 -4.92 -11.59 7.50
N GLY A 183 -4.91 -10.32 7.15
CA GLY A 183 -5.52 -9.78 5.94
C GLY A 183 -4.48 -9.44 4.87
N PHE A 184 -4.82 -9.77 3.63
CA PHE A 184 -3.97 -9.51 2.46
C PHE A 184 -4.72 -8.69 1.40
N GLN A 185 -3.98 -8.09 0.47
CA GLN A 185 -4.56 -7.33 -0.64
C GLN A 185 -5.22 -8.20 -1.70
N THR A 186 -4.57 -9.32 -2.04
CA THR A 186 -5.01 -10.23 -3.10
C THR A 186 -4.99 -11.69 -2.63
N ASP A 187 -5.70 -12.55 -3.35
CA ASP A 187 -5.68 -13.99 -3.07
C ASP A 187 -4.31 -14.63 -3.37
N ASN A 188 -3.58 -14.09 -4.36
CA ASN A 188 -2.21 -14.51 -4.64
C ASN A 188 -1.29 -14.28 -3.43
N ASP A 189 -1.44 -13.14 -2.74
CA ASP A 189 -0.66 -12.84 -1.53
C ASP A 189 -1.03 -13.79 -0.39
N ARG A 190 -2.34 -14.03 -0.19
CA ARG A 190 -2.84 -14.96 0.84
C ARG A 190 -2.33 -16.38 0.59
N GLN A 191 -2.41 -16.86 -0.65
CA GLN A 191 -1.95 -18.20 -1.02
C GLN A 191 -0.42 -18.32 -0.87
N ALA A 192 0.33 -17.31 -1.33
CA ALA A 192 1.80 -17.30 -1.16
C ALA A 192 2.22 -17.40 0.31
N PHE A 193 1.49 -16.74 1.23
CA PHE A 193 1.72 -16.90 2.68
C PHE A 193 1.48 -18.34 3.15
N LEU A 194 0.36 -18.96 2.76
CA LEU A 194 0.05 -20.35 3.13
C LEU A 194 1.05 -21.35 2.53
N ASP A 195 1.53 -21.10 1.32
CA ASP A 195 2.56 -21.92 0.67
C ASP A 195 3.90 -21.80 1.41
N CYS A 196 4.27 -20.59 1.84
CA CYS A 196 5.46 -20.35 2.65
C CYS A 196 5.37 -21.09 4.00
N LEU A 197 4.19 -21.10 4.63
CA LEU A 197 3.97 -21.84 5.87
C LEU A 197 4.10 -23.35 5.66
N THR A 198 3.46 -23.89 4.63
CA THR A 198 3.45 -25.33 4.33
C THR A 198 4.85 -25.86 4.02
N ALA A 199 5.73 -25.02 3.48
CA ALA A 199 7.13 -25.37 3.27
C ALA A 199 7.95 -25.49 4.57
N GLN A 200 7.49 -24.89 5.67
CA GLN A 200 8.24 -24.79 6.93
C GLN A 200 7.65 -25.63 8.07
N THR A 201 6.33 -25.92 8.03
CA THR A 201 5.64 -26.64 9.09
C THR A 201 4.37 -27.31 8.57
N GLN A 202 3.83 -28.25 9.35
CA GLN A 202 2.53 -28.82 9.05
C GLN A 202 1.43 -27.79 9.30
N VAL A 203 0.67 -27.46 8.26
CA VAL A 203 -0.50 -26.59 8.34
C VAL A 203 -1.76 -27.43 8.30
N THR A 204 -2.61 -27.29 9.32
CA THR A 204 -3.96 -27.88 9.32
C THR A 204 -4.98 -26.78 9.03
N THR A 205 -5.96 -27.05 8.18
CA THR A 205 -6.98 -26.07 7.75
C THR A 205 -8.38 -26.59 8.10
N PRO A 206 -8.89 -26.37 9.32
CA PRO A 206 -10.21 -26.89 9.75
C PRO A 206 -11.39 -26.34 8.94
N SER A 207 -11.23 -25.13 8.38
CA SER A 207 -12.17 -24.51 7.44
C SER A 207 -11.39 -23.61 6.49
N GLU A 208 -12.00 -23.16 5.39
CA GLU A 208 -11.37 -22.38 4.33
C GLU A 208 -10.50 -21.21 4.84
N LYS A 209 -10.94 -20.54 5.92
CA LYS A 209 -10.27 -19.36 6.47
C LYS A 209 -9.50 -19.62 7.76
N GLN A 210 -9.56 -20.82 8.34
CA GLN A 210 -8.94 -21.12 9.64
C GLN A 210 -7.75 -22.05 9.45
N HIS A 211 -6.65 -21.73 10.11
CA HIS A 211 -5.41 -22.48 10.00
C HIS A 211 -4.79 -22.71 11.38
N LEU A 212 -4.06 -23.81 11.50
CA LEU A 212 -3.24 -24.17 12.66
C LEU A 212 -1.82 -24.46 12.16
N ALA A 213 -0.85 -23.70 12.63
CA ALA A 213 0.57 -23.89 12.34
C ALA A 213 1.39 -23.57 13.62
N TRP A 214 2.43 -24.37 13.92
CA TRP A 214 3.20 -24.26 15.18
C TRP A 214 2.33 -24.24 16.45
N GLY A 215 1.19 -24.94 16.44
CA GLY A 215 0.24 -24.94 17.56
C GLY A 215 -0.53 -23.62 17.75
N LYS A 216 -0.40 -22.67 16.82
CA LYS A 216 -1.08 -21.37 16.83
C LYS A 216 -2.24 -21.37 15.85
N ALA A 217 -3.43 -21.05 16.33
CA ALA A 217 -4.62 -20.90 15.52
C ALA A 217 -4.76 -19.46 15.02
N PHE A 218 -5.00 -19.28 13.72
CA PHE A 218 -5.20 -17.98 13.10
C PHE A 218 -6.15 -18.10 11.90
N ARG A 219 -6.63 -16.94 11.41
CA ARG A 219 -7.43 -16.84 10.20
C ARG A 219 -6.72 -16.07 9.10
N THR A 220 -6.99 -16.41 7.84
CA THR A 220 -6.55 -15.61 6.68
C THR A 220 -7.73 -15.18 5.81
N GLU A 221 -7.65 -13.99 5.22
CA GLU A 221 -8.66 -13.48 4.28
C GLU A 221 -8.10 -12.34 3.40
N VAL A 222 -8.75 -12.07 2.28
CA VAL A 222 -8.44 -11.01 1.31
C VAL A 222 -9.36 -9.81 1.51
N TYR A 223 -8.75 -8.65 1.78
CA TYR A 223 -9.43 -7.37 1.90
C TYR A 223 -8.74 -6.33 0.99
N PRO A 224 -9.10 -6.26 -0.30
CA PRO A 224 -8.51 -5.28 -1.22
C PRO A 224 -8.79 -3.86 -0.73
N ILE A 225 -7.75 -3.08 -0.45
CA ILE A 225 -7.95 -1.72 0.08
C ILE A 225 -8.58 -0.79 -0.96
N GLY A 226 -9.64 -0.10 -0.57
CA GLY A 226 -10.38 0.84 -1.40
C GLY A 226 -9.92 2.29 -1.29
N ILE A 227 -10.70 3.20 -1.89
CA ILE A 227 -10.58 4.66 -1.76
C ILE A 227 -11.92 5.25 -1.34
N ALA A 228 -12.00 6.56 -1.10
CA ALA A 228 -13.25 7.30 -0.95
C ALA A 228 -13.63 7.96 -2.31
N PRO A 229 -14.31 7.25 -3.22
CA PRO A 229 -14.49 7.72 -4.61
C PRO A 229 -15.31 9.00 -4.71
N GLU A 230 -16.36 9.17 -3.89
CA GLU A 230 -17.20 10.37 -3.89
C GLU A 230 -16.40 11.62 -3.50
N GLU A 231 -15.54 11.50 -2.49
CA GLU A 231 -14.68 12.60 -2.06
C GLU A 231 -13.67 12.98 -3.14
N ILE A 232 -13.09 11.98 -3.81
CA ILE A 232 -12.15 12.19 -4.91
C ILE A 232 -12.85 12.87 -6.09
N ALA A 233 -14.03 12.40 -6.49
CA ALA A 233 -14.82 13.01 -7.56
C ALA A 233 -15.15 14.47 -7.22
N ARG A 234 -15.51 14.75 -5.96
CA ARG A 234 -15.77 16.11 -5.47
C ARG A 234 -14.53 17.00 -5.53
N GLN A 235 -13.37 16.52 -5.08
CA GLN A 235 -12.10 17.28 -5.13
C GLN A 235 -11.62 17.52 -6.57
N ALA A 236 -11.79 16.53 -7.43
CA ALA A 236 -11.51 16.62 -8.85
C ALA A 236 -12.44 17.63 -9.56
N SER A 237 -13.70 17.68 -9.14
CA SER A 237 -14.69 18.64 -9.64
C SER A 237 -14.36 20.10 -9.26
N GLY A 238 -14.92 21.04 -10.01
CA GLY A 238 -14.72 22.48 -9.79
C GLY A 238 -13.59 23.10 -10.61
N SER A 239 -13.46 24.43 -10.50
CA SER A 239 -12.53 25.21 -11.32
C SER A 239 -11.08 24.77 -11.14
N LEU A 240 -10.33 24.79 -12.23
CA LEU A 240 -8.88 24.69 -12.20
C LEU A 240 -8.28 25.96 -11.56
N PRO A 241 -7.19 25.82 -10.79
CA PRO A 241 -6.36 26.97 -10.45
C PRO A 241 -5.97 27.76 -11.72
N PRO A 242 -5.89 29.10 -11.68
CA PRO A 242 -5.67 29.93 -12.88
C PRO A 242 -4.50 29.45 -13.77
N LYS A 243 -3.38 29.05 -13.15
CA LYS A 243 -2.21 28.51 -13.86
C LYS A 243 -2.50 27.21 -14.61
N LEU A 244 -3.26 26.29 -14.02
CA LEU A 244 -3.65 25.04 -14.69
C LEU A 244 -4.73 25.28 -15.75
N ALA A 245 -5.63 26.23 -15.53
CA ALA A 245 -6.63 26.62 -16.53
C ALA A 245 -5.95 27.21 -17.77
N GLN A 246 -4.94 28.07 -17.58
CA GLN A 246 -4.11 28.60 -18.64
C GLN A 246 -3.35 27.48 -19.36
N LEU A 247 -2.66 26.60 -18.62
CA LEU A 247 -1.95 25.46 -19.20
C LEU A 247 -2.89 24.57 -20.03
N LYS A 248 -4.09 24.29 -19.53
CA LYS A 248 -5.11 23.53 -20.28
C LYS A 248 -5.52 24.25 -21.58
N ALA A 249 -5.63 25.57 -21.55
CA ALA A 249 -5.99 26.34 -22.74
C ALA A 249 -4.86 26.33 -23.79
N GLU A 250 -3.61 26.41 -23.36
CA GLU A 250 -2.41 26.33 -24.21
C GLU A 250 -2.26 24.93 -24.86
N LEU A 251 -2.67 23.89 -24.14
CA LEU A 251 -2.56 22.49 -24.57
C LEU A 251 -3.81 21.95 -25.28
N LYS A 252 -4.70 22.81 -25.78
CA LYS A 252 -6.03 22.43 -26.29
C LYS A 252 -6.08 21.22 -27.24
N ASN A 253 -5.01 20.97 -28.00
CA ASN A 253 -4.92 19.88 -28.97
C ASN A 253 -3.90 18.80 -28.60
N VAL A 254 -3.33 18.84 -27.39
CA VAL A 254 -2.30 17.92 -26.91
C VAL A 254 -2.91 16.98 -25.89
N LYS A 255 -2.87 15.67 -26.17
CA LYS A 255 -3.33 14.66 -25.22
C LYS A 255 -2.33 14.47 -24.09
N ASN A 256 -2.83 14.27 -22.87
CA ASN A 256 -2.01 14.17 -21.67
C ASN A 256 -1.98 12.73 -21.13
N ILE A 257 -0.78 12.15 -21.10
CA ILE A 257 -0.47 10.95 -20.34
C ILE A 257 0.06 11.39 -19.00
N PHE A 258 -0.45 10.79 -17.92
CA PHE A 258 -0.09 11.21 -16.57
C PHE A 258 0.21 10.01 -15.67
N SER A 259 1.28 10.14 -14.90
CA SER A 259 1.71 9.17 -13.91
C SER A 259 2.11 9.89 -12.63
N VAL A 260 1.63 9.39 -11.49
CA VAL A 260 2.02 9.89 -10.17
C VAL A 260 2.41 8.69 -9.34
N GLU A 261 3.70 8.55 -9.06
CA GLU A 261 4.20 7.43 -8.28
C GLU A 261 5.35 7.95 -7.43
N ARG A 262 5.47 7.48 -6.19
CA ARG A 262 6.69 7.76 -5.42
C ARG A 262 7.90 7.25 -6.20
N LEU A 263 9.02 7.96 -6.07
CA LEU A 263 10.28 7.48 -6.61
C LEU A 263 10.67 6.20 -5.86
N ASP A 264 10.40 5.04 -6.46
CA ASP A 264 10.60 3.72 -5.86
C ASP A 264 10.78 2.67 -6.97
N TYR A 265 11.71 1.75 -6.78
CA TYR A 265 12.06 0.73 -7.78
C TYR A 265 10.96 -0.30 -8.05
N SER A 266 9.99 -0.45 -7.15
CA SER A 266 8.79 -1.26 -7.40
C SER A 266 7.91 -0.69 -8.51
N LYS A 267 8.05 0.62 -8.82
CA LYS A 267 7.13 1.35 -9.70
C LYS A 267 7.44 1.26 -11.18
N GLY A 268 8.53 0.61 -11.57
CA GLY A 268 8.88 0.41 -12.99
C GLY A 268 9.00 1.72 -13.77
N LEU A 269 9.50 2.78 -13.12
CA LEU A 269 9.62 4.11 -13.73
C LEU A 269 10.56 4.09 -14.96
N PRO A 270 11.74 3.42 -14.91
CA PRO A 270 12.60 3.31 -16.08
C PRO A 270 11.92 2.60 -17.25
N GLU A 271 11.28 1.45 -17.00
CA GLU A 271 10.55 0.67 -18.00
C GLU A 271 9.40 1.49 -18.60
N ARG A 272 8.73 2.31 -17.79
CA ARG A 272 7.69 3.23 -18.25
C ARG A 272 8.23 4.30 -19.20
N PHE A 273 9.41 4.86 -18.92
CA PHE A 273 10.04 5.85 -19.80
C PHE A 273 10.48 5.21 -21.11
N GLN A 274 11.02 3.99 -21.05
CA GLN A 274 11.36 3.20 -22.23
C GLN A 274 10.11 2.87 -23.06
N ALA A 275 9.01 2.47 -22.44
CA ALA A 275 7.73 2.22 -23.13
C ALA A 275 7.17 3.48 -23.80
N TYR A 276 7.27 4.63 -23.13
CA TYR A 276 6.91 5.91 -23.75
C TYR A 276 7.81 6.24 -24.94
N GLU A 277 9.12 5.95 -24.87
CA GLU A 277 9.99 6.07 -26.04
C GLU A 277 9.56 5.13 -27.17
N ALA A 278 9.19 3.86 -26.87
CA ALA A 278 8.72 2.92 -27.89
C ALA A 278 7.45 3.44 -28.59
N LEU A 279 6.53 4.06 -27.84
CA LEU A 279 5.37 4.74 -28.42
C LEU A 279 5.81 5.81 -29.43
N LEU A 280 6.81 6.63 -29.09
CA LEU A 280 7.32 7.66 -29.99
C LEU A 280 8.07 7.08 -31.20
N GLU A 281 8.70 5.92 -31.08
CA GLU A 281 9.38 5.22 -32.18
C GLU A 281 8.38 4.60 -33.16
N GLN A 282 7.42 3.84 -32.64
CA GLN A 282 6.51 3.01 -33.43
C GLN A 282 5.32 3.80 -33.97
N PHE A 283 4.94 4.89 -33.30
CA PHE A 283 3.76 5.67 -33.63
C PHE A 283 4.08 7.17 -33.80
N PRO A 284 4.85 7.56 -34.84
CA PRO A 284 5.25 8.96 -35.07
C PRO A 284 4.09 9.94 -35.22
N GLN A 285 2.87 9.46 -35.52
CA GLN A 285 1.67 10.28 -35.60
C GLN A 285 1.37 11.07 -34.31
N HIS A 286 1.92 10.64 -33.17
CA HIS A 286 1.75 11.28 -31.87
C HIS A 286 2.74 12.42 -31.60
N HIS A 287 3.80 12.58 -32.42
CA HIS A 287 4.79 13.64 -32.23
C HIS A 287 4.13 15.02 -32.25
N GLY A 288 4.41 15.85 -31.24
CA GLY A 288 3.81 17.16 -31.06
C GLY A 288 2.32 17.17 -30.66
N LYS A 289 1.67 16.01 -30.54
CA LYS A 289 0.23 15.87 -30.22
C LYS A 289 -0.03 15.22 -28.87
N ILE A 290 1.00 14.67 -28.23
CA ILE A 290 0.91 14.08 -26.90
C ILE A 290 1.95 14.68 -25.97
N ARG A 291 1.67 14.62 -24.68
CA ARG A 291 2.60 15.00 -23.63
C ARG A 291 2.50 13.99 -22.51
N TYR A 292 3.65 13.48 -22.07
CA TYR A 292 3.73 12.64 -20.89
C TYR A 292 4.28 13.43 -19.71
N THR A 293 3.59 13.39 -18.57
CA THR A 293 4.05 13.98 -17.31
C THR A 293 4.14 12.90 -16.22
N GLN A 294 5.35 12.73 -15.68
CA GLN A 294 5.63 11.90 -14.51
C GLN A 294 5.92 12.80 -13.32
N ILE A 295 5.09 12.68 -12.28
CA ILE A 295 5.37 13.26 -10.96
C ILE A 295 5.96 12.16 -10.09
N ALA A 296 7.16 12.39 -9.56
CA ALA A 296 7.85 11.46 -8.68
C ALA A 296 8.33 12.18 -7.41
N PRO A 297 7.48 12.32 -6.37
CA PRO A 297 7.93 12.89 -5.11
C PRO A 297 9.06 12.03 -4.55
N THR A 298 10.09 12.68 -4.01
CA THR A 298 11.22 11.99 -3.40
C THR A 298 10.77 11.20 -2.18
N SER A 299 11.44 10.07 -1.94
CA SER A 299 11.12 9.12 -0.88
C SER A 299 12.41 8.42 -0.47
N ARG A 300 12.67 8.33 0.84
CA ARG A 300 13.77 7.54 1.43
C ARG A 300 15.13 7.88 0.79
N GLU A 301 15.49 9.16 0.83
CA GLU A 301 16.70 9.67 0.18
C GLU A 301 17.99 9.11 0.80
N GLU A 302 17.91 8.57 2.02
CA GLU A 302 19.01 7.94 2.74
C GLU A 302 19.38 6.55 2.20
N VAL A 303 18.50 5.92 1.40
CA VAL A 303 18.70 4.57 0.88
C VAL A 303 19.30 4.63 -0.53
N GLN A 304 20.48 4.01 -0.72
CA GLN A 304 21.26 4.09 -1.97
C GLN A 304 20.44 3.72 -3.23
N ALA A 305 19.64 2.65 -3.17
CA ALA A 305 18.83 2.20 -4.30
C ALA A 305 17.85 3.28 -4.82
N TYR A 306 17.41 4.21 -3.96
CA TYR A 306 16.55 5.34 -4.35
C TYR A 306 17.34 6.47 -5.02
N GLN A 307 18.60 6.66 -4.66
CA GLN A 307 19.47 7.63 -5.34
C GLN A 307 19.80 7.15 -6.76
N ASP A 308 20.10 5.85 -6.91
CA ASP A 308 20.46 5.24 -8.19
C ASP A 308 19.32 5.34 -9.21
N ILE A 309 18.09 4.97 -8.82
CA ILE A 309 16.92 5.08 -9.71
C ILE A 309 16.62 6.52 -10.10
N ARG A 310 16.84 7.49 -9.19
CA ARG A 310 16.66 8.91 -9.51
C ARG A 310 17.61 9.34 -10.63
N HIS A 311 18.90 9.03 -10.49
CA HIS A 311 19.91 9.36 -11.49
C HIS A 311 19.59 8.71 -12.85
N GLN A 312 19.14 7.45 -12.84
CA GLN A 312 18.70 6.76 -14.05
C GLN A 312 17.54 7.49 -14.73
N LEU A 313 16.51 7.89 -13.98
CA LEU A 313 15.34 8.59 -14.52
C LEU A 313 15.66 9.97 -15.07
N GLU A 314 16.53 10.73 -14.39
CA GLU A 314 16.99 12.05 -14.87
C GLU A 314 17.75 11.90 -16.20
N THR A 315 18.59 10.86 -16.32
CA THR A 315 19.32 10.54 -17.55
C THR A 315 18.37 10.14 -18.69
N GLU A 316 17.43 9.23 -18.43
CA GLU A 316 16.45 8.77 -19.43
C GLU A 316 15.53 9.91 -19.90
N ALA A 317 15.05 10.75 -18.99
CA ALA A 317 14.23 11.91 -19.33
C ALA A 317 15.00 12.90 -20.23
N GLY A 318 16.26 13.19 -19.90
CA GLY A 318 17.14 14.02 -20.72
C GLY A 318 17.36 13.43 -22.12
N ARG A 319 17.64 12.12 -22.20
CA ARG A 319 17.87 11.41 -23.46
C ARG A 319 16.64 11.43 -24.37
N ILE A 320 15.45 11.08 -23.83
CA ILE A 320 14.19 11.07 -24.60
C ILE A 320 13.85 12.48 -25.09
N ASN A 321 13.94 13.49 -24.23
CA ASN A 321 13.66 14.87 -24.62
C ASN A 321 14.68 15.40 -25.63
N GLY A 322 15.95 15.02 -25.53
CA GLY A 322 16.97 15.39 -26.53
C GLY A 322 16.74 14.76 -27.91
N LYS A 323 16.21 13.53 -27.95
CA LYS A 323 15.96 12.78 -29.20
C LYS A 323 14.68 13.22 -29.91
N TYR A 324 13.59 13.49 -29.17
CA TYR A 324 12.27 13.78 -29.76
C TYR A 324 11.79 15.22 -29.57
N GLY A 325 12.43 16.00 -28.69
CA GLY A 325 12.02 17.37 -28.40
C GLY A 325 12.10 18.28 -29.63
N GLN A 326 11.18 19.25 -29.68
CA GLN A 326 11.10 20.28 -30.72
C GLN A 326 10.95 21.66 -30.06
N LEU A 327 11.18 22.75 -30.80
CA LEU A 327 11.15 24.13 -30.29
C LEU A 327 9.88 24.49 -29.48
N GLY A 328 8.75 23.85 -29.75
CA GLY A 328 7.48 24.04 -29.04
C GLY A 328 6.93 22.80 -28.33
N TRP A 329 7.72 21.72 -28.23
CA TRP A 329 7.24 20.46 -27.68
C TRP A 329 8.31 19.75 -26.86
N THR A 330 8.05 19.60 -25.56
CA THR A 330 8.80 18.70 -24.67
C THR A 330 7.98 17.42 -24.49
N PRO A 331 8.45 16.26 -24.99
CA PRO A 331 7.69 15.01 -24.94
C PRO A 331 7.43 14.52 -23.51
N LEU A 332 8.42 14.62 -22.61
CA LEU A 332 8.40 14.05 -21.28
C LEU A 332 8.73 15.11 -20.22
N TYR A 333 7.76 15.41 -19.36
CA TYR A 333 7.95 16.23 -18.16
C TYR A 333 8.16 15.34 -16.95
N TYR A 334 9.36 15.35 -16.39
CA TYR A 334 9.70 14.64 -15.18
C TYR A 334 9.84 15.64 -14.02
N LEU A 335 9.02 15.48 -12.99
CA LEU A 335 8.87 16.43 -11.88
C LEU A 335 9.14 15.75 -10.54
N ASN A 336 10.29 16.07 -9.94
CA ASN A 336 10.73 15.54 -8.64
C ASN A 336 10.26 16.44 -7.48
N GLN A 337 8.97 16.69 -7.42
CA GLN A 337 8.39 17.61 -6.43
C GLN A 337 7.07 17.09 -5.89
N TYR A 338 6.78 17.49 -4.65
CA TYR A 338 5.49 17.22 -4.02
C TYR A 338 4.39 18.08 -4.63
N PHE A 339 3.22 17.47 -4.83
CA PHE A 339 2.00 18.16 -5.21
C PHE A 339 0.89 17.81 -4.23
N ASP A 340 0.10 18.82 -3.87
CA ASP A 340 -1.09 18.62 -3.04
C ASP A 340 -2.06 17.63 -3.69
N ARG A 341 -2.61 16.72 -2.88
CA ARG A 341 -3.50 15.67 -3.36
C ARG A 341 -4.74 16.20 -4.08
N LYS A 342 -5.33 17.31 -3.63
CA LYS A 342 -6.51 17.92 -4.29
C LYS A 342 -6.16 18.43 -5.68
N LEU A 343 -4.94 18.95 -5.83
CA LEU A 343 -4.42 19.37 -7.13
C LEU A 343 -4.23 18.17 -8.06
N LEU A 344 -3.68 17.06 -7.55
CA LEU A 344 -3.52 15.83 -8.32
C LEU A 344 -4.85 15.26 -8.82
N MET A 345 -5.90 15.26 -7.98
CA MET A 345 -7.25 14.81 -8.42
C MET A 345 -7.79 15.65 -9.57
N LYS A 346 -7.57 16.98 -9.53
CA LYS A 346 -7.93 17.86 -10.64
C LYS A 346 -7.12 17.54 -11.89
N VAL A 347 -5.82 17.28 -11.76
CA VAL A 347 -4.98 16.93 -12.90
C VAL A 347 -5.42 15.60 -13.52
N PHE A 348 -5.69 14.56 -12.71
CA PHE A 348 -6.21 13.28 -13.19
C PHE A 348 -7.47 13.45 -14.02
N ARG A 349 -8.41 14.29 -13.59
CA ARG A 349 -9.66 14.56 -14.33
C ARG A 349 -9.44 15.11 -15.75
N TYR A 350 -8.32 15.76 -16.02
CA TYR A 350 -7.98 16.31 -17.34
C TYR A 350 -6.97 15.46 -18.12
N SER A 351 -6.50 14.37 -17.54
CA SER A 351 -5.57 13.46 -18.21
C SER A 351 -6.33 12.48 -19.09
N ASP A 352 -5.91 12.37 -20.35
CA ASP A 352 -6.49 11.44 -21.31
C ASP A 352 -6.09 9.99 -21.01
N VAL A 353 -4.90 9.80 -20.45
CA VAL A 353 -4.37 8.48 -20.09
C VAL A 353 -3.73 8.51 -18.71
N GLY A 354 -4.15 7.61 -17.83
CA GLY A 354 -3.48 7.29 -16.58
C GLY A 354 -2.55 6.11 -16.81
N LEU A 355 -1.24 6.29 -16.61
CA LEU A 355 -0.24 5.26 -16.86
C LEU A 355 0.32 4.76 -15.52
N VAL A 356 -0.14 3.59 -15.10
CA VAL A 356 0.17 2.99 -13.78
C VAL A 356 0.78 1.62 -14.00
N THR A 357 2.10 1.58 -14.20
CA THR A 357 2.81 0.36 -14.61
C THR A 357 3.88 -0.10 -13.61
N PRO A 358 3.54 -0.33 -12.32
CA PRO A 358 4.50 -0.88 -11.38
C PRO A 358 4.95 -2.29 -11.78
N LEU A 359 6.21 -2.64 -11.49
CA LEU A 359 6.73 -4.01 -11.63
C LEU A 359 6.11 -4.95 -10.61
N ARG A 360 5.81 -4.42 -9.41
CA ARG A 360 5.06 -5.12 -8.37
C ARG A 360 4.43 -4.09 -7.43
N ASP A 361 3.16 -4.23 -7.08
CA ASP A 361 2.48 -3.34 -6.13
C ASP A 361 1.35 -4.09 -5.42
N GLY A 362 1.27 -3.96 -4.10
CA GLY A 362 0.25 -4.65 -3.30
C GLY A 362 -1.17 -4.27 -3.70
N MET A 363 -1.39 -3.03 -4.15
CA MET A 363 -2.70 -2.60 -4.67
C MET A 363 -2.57 -1.52 -5.74
N ASN A 364 -1.84 -0.44 -5.45
CA ASN A 364 -1.84 0.82 -6.20
C ASN A 364 -3.16 1.61 -6.12
N LEU A 365 -3.23 2.54 -5.16
CA LEU A 365 -4.39 3.43 -5.00
C LEU A 365 -4.46 4.52 -6.07
N VAL A 366 -3.35 4.89 -6.69
CA VAL A 366 -3.32 5.91 -7.75
C VAL A 366 -4.16 5.49 -8.95
N ALA A 367 -4.15 4.20 -9.31
CA ALA A 367 -5.03 3.64 -10.33
C ALA A 367 -6.52 3.88 -10.01
N LYS A 368 -6.94 3.61 -8.77
CA LYS A 368 -8.32 3.82 -8.31
C LYS A 368 -8.67 5.32 -8.26
N GLU A 369 -7.76 6.14 -7.76
CA GLU A 369 -7.91 7.60 -7.70
C GLU A 369 -8.05 8.22 -9.10
N PHE A 370 -7.25 7.76 -10.07
CA PHE A 370 -7.34 8.21 -11.45
C PHE A 370 -8.73 7.96 -12.03
N VAL A 371 -9.27 6.75 -11.87
CA VAL A 371 -10.62 6.39 -12.34
C VAL A 371 -11.68 7.22 -11.62
N ALA A 372 -11.63 7.31 -10.29
CA ALA A 372 -12.62 8.06 -9.52
C ALA A 372 -12.62 9.57 -9.79
N ALA A 373 -11.48 10.13 -10.22
CA ALA A 373 -11.36 11.55 -10.55
C ALA A 373 -11.96 11.92 -11.93
N GLN A 374 -12.15 10.95 -12.83
CA GLN A 374 -12.57 11.20 -14.21
C GLN A 374 -13.95 11.86 -14.33
N ASP A 375 -14.16 12.53 -15.46
CA ASP A 375 -15.49 12.96 -15.87
C ASP A 375 -16.22 11.79 -16.56
N PRO A 376 -17.35 11.27 -16.01
CA PRO A 376 -18.07 10.17 -16.65
C PRO A 376 -18.53 10.48 -18.08
N ALA A 377 -18.71 11.76 -18.45
CA ALA A 377 -19.12 12.14 -19.80
C ALA A 377 -17.96 12.14 -20.81
N ASN A 378 -16.71 12.21 -20.34
CA ASN A 378 -15.52 12.14 -21.19
C ASN A 378 -14.30 11.62 -20.40
N PRO A 379 -14.30 10.35 -19.97
CA PRO A 379 -13.26 9.83 -19.09
C PRO A 379 -11.99 9.44 -19.85
N GLY A 380 -10.83 9.64 -19.24
CA GLY A 380 -9.57 9.08 -19.72
C GLY A 380 -9.52 7.54 -19.63
N VAL A 381 -8.43 6.97 -20.13
CA VAL A 381 -8.17 5.52 -20.14
C VAL A 381 -7.08 5.17 -19.14
N LEU A 382 -7.30 4.14 -18.33
CA LEU A 382 -6.28 3.60 -17.43
C LEU A 382 -5.49 2.49 -18.14
N VAL A 383 -4.18 2.64 -18.22
CA VAL A 383 -3.22 1.58 -18.55
C VAL A 383 -2.61 1.09 -17.25
N LEU A 384 -2.77 -0.19 -16.94
CA LEU A 384 -2.48 -0.75 -15.63
C LEU A 384 -1.61 -2.01 -15.73
N SER A 385 -0.54 -2.07 -14.94
CA SER A 385 0.26 -3.30 -14.82
C SER A 385 -0.57 -4.45 -14.25
N GLN A 386 -0.44 -5.63 -14.84
CA GLN A 386 -0.96 -6.88 -14.28
C GLN A 386 -0.40 -7.24 -12.89
N PHE A 387 0.72 -6.61 -12.50
CA PHE A 387 1.38 -6.85 -11.21
C PHE A 387 1.00 -5.84 -10.11
N ALA A 388 0.03 -4.97 -10.38
CA ALA A 388 -0.63 -4.18 -9.34
C ALA A 388 -1.85 -4.95 -8.80
N GLY A 389 -2.02 -5.01 -7.48
CA GLY A 389 -3.18 -5.68 -6.88
C GLY A 389 -4.54 -5.17 -7.39
N ALA A 390 -4.63 -3.89 -7.78
CA ALA A 390 -5.82 -3.29 -8.39
C ALA A 390 -6.20 -3.93 -9.74
N ALA A 391 -5.29 -4.62 -10.44
CA ALA A 391 -5.61 -5.33 -11.68
C ALA A 391 -6.62 -6.47 -11.48
N ASN A 392 -6.69 -7.04 -10.28
CA ASN A 392 -7.70 -8.05 -9.92
C ASN A 392 -9.13 -7.46 -9.88
N GLU A 393 -9.26 -6.15 -9.68
CA GLU A 393 -10.56 -5.46 -9.58
C GLU A 393 -10.87 -4.60 -10.82
N LEU A 394 -9.88 -3.94 -11.39
CA LEU A 394 -10.02 -2.98 -12.49
C LEU A 394 -9.82 -3.65 -13.86
N THR A 395 -10.52 -4.76 -14.10
CA THR A 395 -10.34 -5.63 -15.29
C THR A 395 -10.68 -4.96 -16.63
N SER A 396 -11.40 -3.82 -16.60
CA SER A 396 -11.70 -3.03 -17.81
C SER A 396 -10.61 -2.02 -18.18
N ALA A 397 -9.55 -1.89 -17.37
CA ALA A 397 -8.32 -1.17 -17.76
C ALA A 397 -7.63 -1.86 -18.94
N LEU A 398 -6.70 -1.15 -19.59
CA LEU A 398 -5.76 -1.79 -20.50
C LEU A 398 -4.66 -2.43 -19.66
N ILE A 399 -4.82 -3.73 -19.38
CA ILE A 399 -3.86 -4.52 -18.60
C ILE A 399 -2.64 -4.83 -19.45
N VAL A 400 -1.45 -4.54 -18.90
CA VAL A 400 -0.17 -4.69 -19.61
C VAL A 400 0.85 -5.43 -18.76
N ASN A 401 1.82 -6.04 -19.42
CA ASN A 401 3.03 -6.52 -18.77
C ASN A 401 4.11 -5.43 -18.83
N PRO A 402 4.51 -4.78 -17.72
CA PRO A 402 5.49 -3.69 -17.73
C PRO A 402 6.89 -4.11 -18.18
N TYR A 403 7.20 -5.42 -18.20
CA TYR A 403 8.46 -5.93 -18.76
C TYR A 403 8.47 -5.97 -20.29
N ASP A 404 7.30 -5.87 -20.92
CA ASP A 404 7.16 -5.77 -22.37
C ASP A 404 6.93 -4.31 -22.76
N ARG A 405 8.04 -3.66 -23.12
CA ARG A 405 8.09 -2.26 -23.56
C ARG A 405 7.12 -1.98 -24.71
N ASP A 406 7.00 -2.93 -25.64
CA ASP A 406 6.22 -2.76 -26.87
C ASP A 406 4.73 -2.99 -26.62
N ASP A 407 4.38 -3.93 -25.74
CA ASP A 407 3.00 -4.10 -25.25
C ASP A 407 2.48 -2.82 -24.58
N VAL A 408 3.28 -2.22 -23.68
CA VAL A 408 2.90 -0.95 -23.03
C VAL A 408 2.76 0.18 -24.05
N ALA A 409 3.66 0.26 -25.05
CA ALA A 409 3.55 1.24 -26.13
C ALA A 409 2.29 1.05 -26.97
N GLY A 410 1.95 -0.20 -27.31
CA GLY A 410 0.72 -0.57 -28.01
C GLY A 410 -0.53 -0.18 -27.23
N ALA A 411 -0.56 -0.46 -25.92
CA ALA A 411 -1.65 -0.07 -25.03
C ALA A 411 -1.78 1.45 -24.90
N LEU A 412 -0.66 2.20 -24.85
CA LEU A 412 -0.68 3.65 -24.89
C LEU A 412 -1.27 4.19 -26.20
N ASN A 413 -0.88 3.63 -27.34
CA ASN A 413 -1.45 4.01 -28.63
C ASN A 413 -2.97 3.73 -28.68
N LEU A 414 -3.41 2.57 -28.18
CA LEU A 414 -4.83 2.23 -28.07
C LEU A 414 -5.56 3.22 -27.15
N ALA A 415 -5.03 3.49 -25.96
CA ALA A 415 -5.59 4.46 -25.00
C ALA A 415 -5.77 5.85 -25.63
N LEU A 416 -4.74 6.32 -26.34
CA LEU A 416 -4.74 7.62 -27.00
C LEU A 416 -5.69 7.68 -28.20
N THR A 417 -6.10 6.56 -28.80
CA THR A 417 -6.98 6.52 -29.97
C THR A 417 -8.37 5.97 -29.68
N MET A 418 -8.65 5.60 -28.42
CA MET A 418 -9.87 4.94 -27.99
C MET A 418 -11.13 5.81 -28.22
N PRO A 419 -12.16 5.29 -28.92
CA PRO A 419 -13.43 5.98 -29.10
C PRO A 419 -14.11 6.32 -27.77
N LEU A 420 -14.84 7.45 -27.72
CA LEU A 420 -15.52 7.93 -26.51
C LEU A 420 -16.47 6.88 -25.90
N ALA A 421 -17.24 6.17 -26.72
CA ALA A 421 -18.19 5.16 -26.24
C ALA A 421 -17.50 4.02 -25.47
N GLU A 422 -16.34 3.57 -25.96
CA GLU A 422 -15.56 2.53 -25.28
C GLU A 422 -14.95 3.05 -23.97
N ARG A 423 -14.41 4.28 -23.99
CA ARG A 423 -13.88 4.93 -22.77
C ARG A 423 -14.93 5.02 -21.66
N ILE A 424 -16.15 5.47 -22.01
CA ILE A 424 -17.28 5.56 -21.07
C ILE A 424 -17.61 4.18 -20.51
N SER A 425 -17.71 3.16 -21.38
CA SER A 425 -18.04 1.79 -20.96
C SER A 425 -17.01 1.24 -19.96
N ARG A 426 -15.71 1.36 -20.28
CA ARG A 426 -14.62 0.87 -19.41
C ARG A 426 -14.57 1.61 -18.08
N HIS A 427 -14.69 2.94 -18.12
CA HIS A 427 -14.73 3.78 -16.93
C HIS A 427 -15.91 3.42 -16.02
N ALA A 428 -17.12 3.28 -16.56
CA ALA A 428 -18.31 2.95 -15.78
C ALA A 428 -18.17 1.60 -15.06
N ALA A 429 -17.64 0.58 -15.75
CA ALA A 429 -17.39 -0.73 -15.16
C ALA A 429 -16.37 -0.66 -14.01
N MET A 430 -15.24 0.04 -14.21
CA MET A 430 -14.22 0.21 -13.15
C MET A 430 -14.76 1.01 -11.96
N LEU A 431 -15.49 2.09 -12.21
CA LEU A 431 -16.05 2.94 -11.16
C LEU A 431 -17.07 2.18 -10.31
N GLN A 432 -17.90 1.33 -10.92
CA GLN A 432 -18.83 0.47 -10.19
C GLN A 432 -18.11 -0.44 -9.18
N THR A 433 -17.00 -1.06 -9.60
CA THR A 433 -16.18 -1.90 -8.70
C THR A 433 -15.58 -1.07 -7.57
N ILE A 434 -15.03 0.12 -7.86
CA ILE A 434 -14.43 1.00 -6.85
C ILE A 434 -15.45 1.45 -5.82
N VAL A 435 -16.67 1.81 -6.24
CA VAL A 435 -17.75 2.23 -5.33
C VAL A 435 -18.22 1.07 -4.45
N LYS A 436 -18.31 -0.14 -5.00
CA LYS A 436 -18.68 -1.33 -4.23
C LYS A 436 -17.61 -1.71 -3.19
N ASN A 437 -16.34 -1.55 -3.54
CA ASN A 437 -15.18 -1.92 -2.70
C ASN A 437 -14.45 -0.66 -2.21
N ASP A 438 -15.20 0.29 -1.67
CA ASP A 438 -14.64 1.54 -1.15
C ASP A 438 -13.84 1.32 0.15
N ILE A 439 -13.19 2.38 0.63
CA ILE A 439 -12.35 2.32 1.84
C ILE A 439 -13.16 1.95 3.09
N ASN A 440 -14.45 2.31 3.14
CA ASN A 440 -15.34 2.01 4.27
C ASN A 440 -15.76 0.54 4.29
N ASN A 441 -16.01 -0.05 3.12
CA ASN A 441 -16.29 -1.47 3.02
C ASN A 441 -15.06 -2.29 3.42
N TRP A 442 -13.86 -1.88 3.00
CA TRP A 442 -12.60 -2.51 3.40
C TRP A 442 -12.44 -2.59 4.93
N GLN A 443 -12.51 -1.44 5.62
CA GLN A 443 -12.36 -1.42 7.09
C GLN A 443 -13.51 -2.12 7.82
N ALA A 444 -14.76 -1.95 7.37
CA ALA A 444 -15.91 -2.60 8.01
C ALA A 444 -15.84 -4.12 7.94
N ARG A 445 -15.44 -4.68 6.78
CA ARG A 445 -15.26 -6.13 6.61
C ARG A 445 -14.18 -6.68 7.54
N PHE A 446 -12.99 -6.07 7.53
CA PHE A 446 -11.88 -6.52 8.38
C PHE A 446 -12.25 -6.49 9.87
N ILE A 447 -12.82 -5.37 10.33
CA ILE A 447 -13.21 -5.20 11.74
C ILE A 447 -14.35 -6.14 12.13
N CYS A 448 -15.32 -6.40 11.24
CA CYS A 448 -16.38 -7.37 11.48
C CYS A 448 -15.80 -8.77 11.69
N ASP A 449 -14.94 -9.22 10.79
CA ASP A 449 -14.34 -10.54 10.86
C ASP A 449 -13.45 -10.69 12.11
N LEU A 450 -12.65 -9.67 12.45
CA LEU A 450 -11.84 -9.67 13.67
C LEU A 450 -12.69 -9.70 14.95
N LYS A 451 -13.84 -9.01 14.98
CA LYS A 451 -14.78 -9.03 16.11
C LYS A 451 -15.39 -10.41 16.35
N ASN A 452 -15.62 -11.15 15.27
CA ASN A 452 -16.24 -12.49 15.27
C ASN A 452 -15.26 -13.61 15.64
N ILE A 453 -13.98 -13.30 15.89
CA ILE A 453 -13.02 -14.24 16.43
C ILE A 453 -13.17 -14.29 17.95
N ALA A 454 -13.22 -15.49 18.52
CA ALA A 454 -13.24 -15.67 19.97
C ALA A 454 -11.95 -15.11 20.56
N SER A 455 -12.03 -14.42 21.71
CA SER A 455 -10.81 -13.99 22.39
C SER A 455 -10.08 -15.22 22.96
N ARG A 456 -8.75 -15.17 23.02
CA ARG A 456 -7.95 -16.26 23.61
C ARG A 456 -8.22 -16.44 25.11
N HIS A 457 -8.78 -15.41 25.78
CA HIS A 457 -9.31 -15.55 27.14
C HIS A 457 -10.42 -16.60 27.26
N THR A 458 -11.31 -16.69 26.26
CA THR A 458 -12.41 -17.67 26.26
C THR A 458 -11.94 -19.09 25.97
N GLU A 459 -10.86 -19.27 25.21
CA GLU A 459 -10.28 -20.59 24.92
C GLU A 459 -9.61 -21.19 26.18
N ASN A 460 -8.89 -20.38 26.95
CA ASN A 460 -8.27 -20.82 28.22
C ASN A 460 -9.27 -21.12 29.35
N LEU A 461 -10.53 -20.69 29.20
CA LEU A 461 -11.62 -20.97 30.15
C LEU A 461 -12.48 -22.17 29.74
N SER A 462 -12.19 -22.81 28.60
CA SER A 462 -12.87 -24.04 28.18
C SER A 462 -12.27 -25.21 28.98
N PRO A 463 -13.03 -25.92 29.83
CA PRO A 463 -12.49 -27.04 30.58
C PRO A 463 -12.10 -28.16 29.61
N ASP A 464 -10.92 -28.72 29.87
CA ASP A 464 -10.36 -29.89 29.22
C ASP A 464 -11.43 -30.99 29.08
N PRO A 465 -11.75 -31.51 27.87
CA PRO A 465 -12.73 -32.59 27.71
C PRO A 465 -12.35 -33.87 28.45
N GLN A 466 -11.11 -33.98 28.95
CA GLN A 466 -10.58 -35.16 29.62
C GLN A 466 -10.89 -35.25 31.12
N THR A 467 -11.45 -34.22 31.77
CA THR A 467 -11.81 -34.30 33.21
C THR A 467 -13.25 -34.74 33.49
N ALA A 468 -14.09 -34.96 32.48
CA ALA A 468 -15.48 -35.39 32.65
C ALA A 468 -15.69 -36.92 32.73
N CYS A 469 -14.65 -37.74 32.59
CA CYS A 469 -14.78 -39.20 32.44
C CYS A 469 -14.20 -40.04 33.60
N SER A 470 -14.13 -39.53 34.83
CA SER A 470 -13.58 -40.28 35.98
C SER A 470 -14.42 -40.28 37.26
N LYS A 471 -15.76 -40.16 37.14
CA LYS A 471 -16.68 -40.48 38.23
C LYS A 471 -17.90 -41.21 37.70
N LEU A 472 -17.76 -42.53 37.48
CA LEU A 472 -18.81 -43.55 37.54
C LEU A 472 -18.16 -44.91 37.19
N ALA A 473 -17.59 -45.57 38.20
CA ALA A 473 -17.47 -47.02 38.35
C ALA A 473 -16.99 -47.33 39.77
#